data_AF-A0A1Y1NLD2-F1
#
_entry.id   AF-A0A1Y1NLD2-F1
#
_cell.length_a   1.000
_cell.length_b   1.000
_cell.length_c   1.000
_cell.angle_alpha   90.00
_cell.angle_beta   90.00
_cell.angle_gamma   90.00
#
_symmetry.space_group_name_H-M   'P 1'
#
loop_
_entity.id
_entity.type
_entity.pdbx_description
1 polymer ?
#
loop_
_entity_poly.entity_id
_entity_poly.type
_entity_poly.pdbx_seq_one_letter_code
_entity_poly.pdbx_strand_id
1 'polypeptide(L)'
;MRVNRILSRILCIVFLIYVVKGSYVIPPLKLEALKKGGFRVYFPDVPDTALFAFHANINDEIRTQLPGNINGETRTPTNGFWILEFNDKLKQGDVVNYWMNVNANRRVYRKDSIKIIRLLDE
;
A
#
# COMPACT_ATOMS: atom_id res chain seq x y z
N MET A 1 -27.80 -22.18 38.67
CA MET A 1 -27.99 -22.34 37.20
C MET A 1 -28.19 -21.05 36.39
N ARG A 2 -28.59 -19.90 36.97
CA ARG A 2 -28.84 -18.64 36.23
C ARG A 2 -27.57 -17.84 35.89
N VAL A 3 -26.55 -17.90 36.76
CA VAL A 3 -25.25 -17.21 36.61
C VAL A 3 -24.44 -17.74 35.42
N ASN A 4 -24.42 -19.06 35.19
CA ASN A 4 -23.65 -19.68 34.11
C ASN A 4 -24.13 -19.24 32.71
N ARG A 5 -25.42 -18.90 32.56
CA ARG A 5 -25.97 -18.41 31.28
C ARG A 5 -25.55 -16.97 30.99
N ILE A 6 -25.42 -16.14 32.04
CA ILE A 6 -24.98 -14.75 31.91
C ILE A 6 -23.47 -14.72 31.63
N LEU A 7 -22.69 -15.50 32.38
CA LEU A 7 -21.24 -15.61 32.19
C LEU A 7 -20.89 -16.14 30.77
N SER A 8 -21.62 -17.14 30.29
CA SER A 8 -21.45 -17.68 28.93
C SER A 8 -21.78 -16.65 27.85
N ARG A 9 -22.83 -15.83 28.03
CA ARG A 9 -23.16 -14.74 27.09
C ARG A 9 -22.09 -13.67 27.07
N ILE A 10 -21.57 -13.27 28.24
CA ILE A 10 -20.46 -12.30 28.33
C ILE A 10 -19.22 -12.84 27.64
N LEU A 11 -18.87 -14.12 27.85
CA LEU A 11 -17.72 -14.76 27.22
C LEU A 11 -17.88 -14.83 25.69
N CYS A 12 -19.07 -15.16 25.18
CA CYS A 12 -19.36 -15.13 23.74
C CYS A 12 -19.27 -13.72 23.15
N ILE A 13 -19.73 -12.70 23.86
CA ILE A 13 -19.65 -11.29 23.40
C ILE A 13 -18.20 -10.83 23.37
N VAL A 14 -17.40 -11.11 24.40
CA VAL A 14 -15.97 -10.80 24.42
C VAL A 14 -15.24 -11.52 23.28
N PHE A 15 -15.53 -12.80 23.05
CA PHE A 15 -14.98 -13.54 21.91
C PHE A 15 -15.35 -12.90 20.57
N LEU A 16 -16.62 -12.51 20.37
CA LEU A 16 -17.07 -11.84 19.15
C LEU A 16 -16.34 -10.50 18.92
N ILE A 17 -16.12 -9.72 19.98
CA ILE A 17 -15.40 -8.45 19.91
C ILE A 17 -13.93 -8.67 19.51
N TYR A 18 -13.28 -9.73 20.00
CA TYR A 18 -11.91 -10.09 19.58
C TYR A 18 -11.82 -10.56 18.12
N VAL A 19 -12.90 -11.09 17.53
CA VAL A 19 -12.94 -11.52 16.13
C VAL A 19 -13.03 -10.32 15.17
N VAL A 20 -13.52 -9.16 15.62
CA VAL A 20 -13.54 -7.92 14.83
C VAL A 20 -12.13 -7.29 14.83
N LYS A 21 -11.14 -8.01 14.29
CA LYS A 21 -9.89 -7.39 13.86
C LYS A 21 -10.21 -6.49 12.66
N GLY A 22 -9.94 -5.19 12.82
CA GLY A 22 -10.31 -4.15 11.85
C GLY A 22 -9.86 -4.44 10.43
N SER A 23 -10.61 -3.90 9.46
CA SER A 23 -10.31 -4.00 8.04
C SER A 23 -8.88 -3.51 7.75
N TYR A 24 -8.11 -4.27 6.98
CA TYR A 24 -6.78 -3.87 6.54
C TYR A 24 -6.90 -2.62 5.65
N VAL A 25 -6.40 -1.48 6.12
CA VAL A 25 -6.43 -0.21 5.38
C VAL A 25 -5.04 0.02 4.77
N ILE A 26 -4.98 0.10 3.44
CA ILE A 26 -3.76 0.45 2.72
C ILE A 26 -3.52 1.96 2.88
N PRO A 27 -2.43 2.40 3.55
CA PRO A 27 -2.13 3.83 3.67
C PRO A 27 -1.78 4.44 2.30
N PRO A 28 -1.91 5.76 2.14
CA PRO A 28 -1.44 6.42 0.94
C PRO A 28 0.09 6.31 0.83
N LEU A 29 0.60 6.00 -0.36
CA LEU A 29 2.03 6.15 -0.66
C LEU A 29 2.38 7.61 -0.97
N LYS A 30 3.66 7.95 -0.79
CA LYS A 30 4.28 9.21 -1.20
C LYS A 30 5.18 8.97 -2.41
N LEU A 31 5.16 9.91 -3.36
CA LEU A 31 6.11 10.00 -4.46
C LEU A 31 6.97 11.25 -4.26
N GLU A 32 8.27 11.13 -4.51
CA GLU A 32 9.23 12.23 -4.40
C GLU A 32 10.16 12.23 -5.62
N ALA A 33 10.17 13.32 -6.39
CA ALA A 33 11.13 13.50 -7.46
C ALA A 33 12.52 13.80 -6.89
N LEU A 34 13.56 13.17 -7.44
CA LEU A 34 14.93 13.33 -6.96
C LEU A 34 15.68 14.41 -7.76
N LYS A 35 16.45 15.25 -7.06
CA LYS A 35 17.20 16.38 -7.66
C LYS A 35 18.16 15.96 -8.79
N LYS A 36 18.72 14.76 -8.73
CA LYS A 36 19.68 14.23 -9.72
C LYS A 36 19.00 13.41 -10.84
N GLY A 37 17.67 13.45 -10.92
CA GLY A 37 16.87 12.57 -11.76
C GLY A 37 16.43 11.32 -11.00
N GLY A 38 15.38 10.69 -11.51
CA GLY A 38 14.70 9.61 -10.80
C GLY A 38 13.58 10.09 -9.88
N PHE A 39 12.90 9.13 -9.27
CA PHE A 39 11.95 9.37 -8.20
C PHE A 39 11.95 8.23 -7.20
N ARG A 40 11.44 8.50 -6.01
CA ARG A 40 11.31 7.53 -4.93
C ARG A 40 9.85 7.38 -4.52
N VAL A 41 9.46 6.15 -4.29
CA VAL A 41 8.16 5.76 -3.73
C VAL A 41 8.38 5.35 -2.29
N TYR A 42 7.59 5.92 -1.39
CA TYR A 42 7.54 5.53 0.01
C TYR A 42 6.16 5.01 0.32
N PHE A 43 6.09 3.77 0.77
CA PHE A 43 4.87 3.17 1.30
C PHE A 43 5.05 2.94 2.81
N PRO A 44 4.19 3.52 3.68
CA PRO A 44 4.31 3.31 5.12
C PRO A 44 4.24 1.82 5.47
N ASP A 45 5.07 1.39 6.41
CA ASP A 45 5.06 0.01 6.86
C ASP A 45 3.72 -0.34 7.54
N VAL A 46 3.21 -1.52 7.19
CA VAL A 46 1.93 -2.03 7.69
C VAL A 46 2.20 -3.40 8.32
N PRO A 47 1.59 -3.73 9.49
CA PRO A 47 1.82 -5.01 10.15
C PRO A 47 1.68 -6.23 9.23
N ASP A 48 2.57 -7.19 9.43
CA ASP A 48 2.63 -8.47 8.73
C ASP A 48 2.88 -8.37 7.22
N THR A 49 3.39 -7.23 6.74
CA THR A 49 3.78 -7.05 5.33
C THR A 49 5.05 -7.82 5.04
N ALA A 50 5.02 -8.62 3.98
CA ALA A 50 6.12 -9.45 3.50
C ALA A 50 6.65 -8.99 2.12
N LEU A 51 5.86 -8.21 1.38
CA LEU A 51 6.22 -7.69 0.07
C LEU A 51 5.39 -6.46 -0.27
N PHE A 52 6.05 -5.48 -0.85
CA PHE A 52 5.43 -4.33 -1.51
C PHE A 52 5.88 -4.29 -2.97
N ALA A 53 4.95 -4.22 -3.92
CA ALA A 53 5.26 -3.96 -5.32
C ALA A 53 4.50 -2.75 -5.87
N PHE A 54 5.17 -2.06 -6.78
CA PHE A 54 4.71 -0.83 -7.41
C PHE A 54 4.85 -0.95 -8.92
N HIS A 55 3.84 -0.47 -9.64
CA HIS A 55 3.70 -0.56 -11.09
C HIS A 55 3.16 0.75 -11.62
N ALA A 56 3.83 1.38 -12.58
CA ALA A 56 3.50 2.72 -13.04
C ALA A 56 3.81 2.97 -14.51
N ASN A 57 3.09 3.94 -15.06
CA ASN A 57 3.34 4.63 -16.31
C ASN A 57 3.34 6.14 -16.07
N ILE A 58 4.23 6.88 -16.73
CA ILE A 58 4.26 8.35 -16.71
C ILE A 58 3.52 8.84 -17.94
N ASN A 59 2.52 9.69 -17.76
CA ASN A 59 1.67 10.30 -18.80
C ASN A 59 0.89 9.33 -19.70
N ASP A 60 1.02 8.02 -19.46
CA ASP A 60 0.30 6.97 -20.17
C ASP A 60 -0.62 6.19 -19.23
N GLU A 61 -1.71 5.64 -19.76
CA GLU A 61 -2.61 4.77 -19.02
C GLU A 61 -1.89 3.51 -18.51
N ILE A 62 -2.31 2.98 -17.36
CA ILE A 62 -1.85 1.68 -16.85
C ILE A 62 -3.04 0.77 -16.59
N ARG A 63 -2.84 -0.54 -16.74
CA ARG A 63 -3.83 -1.57 -16.38
C ARG A 63 -3.34 -2.35 -15.17
N THR A 64 -4.23 -2.62 -14.23
CA THR A 64 -3.94 -3.31 -12.96
C THR A 64 -3.39 -4.74 -13.11
N GLN A 65 -3.31 -5.30 -14.31
CA GLN A 65 -2.75 -6.64 -14.57
C GLN A 65 -1.42 -6.59 -15.32
N LEU A 66 -1.02 -5.41 -15.77
CA LEU A 66 0.21 -5.21 -16.52
C LEU A 66 1.27 -4.59 -15.61
N PRO A 67 2.55 -4.94 -15.80
CA PRO A 67 3.61 -4.44 -14.95
C PRO A 67 3.79 -2.92 -15.07
N GLY A 68 3.36 -2.29 -16.17
CA GLY A 68 3.73 -0.91 -16.49
C GLY A 68 5.19 -0.82 -16.95
N ASN A 69 5.55 0.35 -17.48
CA ASN A 69 6.91 0.65 -17.94
C ASN A 69 7.89 0.79 -16.78
N ILE A 70 7.38 1.19 -15.61
CA ILE A 70 8.14 1.33 -14.38
C ILE A 70 7.59 0.36 -13.35
N ASN A 71 8.41 -0.57 -12.87
CA ASN A 71 7.98 -1.55 -11.88
C ASN A 71 9.12 -1.99 -10.98
N GLY A 72 8.78 -2.35 -9.75
CA GLY A 72 9.72 -2.87 -8.78
C GLY A 72 9.02 -3.44 -7.56
N GLU A 73 9.73 -4.28 -6.82
CA GLU A 73 9.27 -4.84 -5.55
C GLU A 73 10.38 -4.81 -4.49
N THR A 74 9.97 -4.77 -3.24
CA THR A 74 10.87 -4.93 -2.10
C THR A 74 10.24 -5.84 -1.04
N ARG A 75 11.10 -6.58 -0.34
CA ARG A 75 10.76 -7.51 0.76
C ARG A 75 11.24 -7.00 2.13
N THR A 76 11.86 -5.82 2.16
CA THR A 76 12.50 -5.28 3.35
C THR A 76 12.09 -3.83 3.56
N PRO A 77 11.43 -3.50 4.68
CA PRO A 77 11.19 -2.12 5.06
C PRO A 77 12.49 -1.48 5.59
N THR A 78 12.59 -0.17 5.43
CA THR A 78 13.68 0.68 5.94
C THR A 78 13.07 1.84 6.72
N ASN A 79 13.40 1.97 8.00
CA ASN A 79 12.96 3.07 8.87
C ASN A 79 11.43 3.32 8.85
N GLY A 80 10.63 2.24 8.88
CA GLY A 80 9.16 2.33 8.86
C GLY A 80 8.54 2.56 7.48
N PHE A 81 9.32 2.45 6.40
CA PHE A 81 8.83 2.59 5.03
C PHE A 81 9.33 1.46 4.13
N TRP A 82 8.49 1.05 3.18
CA TRP A 82 8.89 0.28 2.00
C TRP A 82 9.29 1.28 0.92
N ILE A 83 10.54 1.22 0.50
CA ILE A 83 11.14 2.23 -0.37
C ILE A 83 11.53 1.59 -1.69
N LEU A 84 11.09 2.20 -2.79
CA LEU A 84 11.53 1.88 -4.15
C LEU A 84 12.04 3.14 -4.82
N GLU A 85 13.14 3.03 -5.56
CA GLU A 85 13.76 4.13 -6.29
C GLU A 85 13.87 3.75 -7.76
N PHE A 86 13.52 4.70 -8.62
CA PHE A 86 13.49 4.53 -10.07
C PHE A 86 14.31 5.65 -10.72
N ASN A 87 14.98 5.35 -11.84
CA ASN A 87 15.83 6.31 -12.55
C ASN A 87 15.04 7.21 -13.52
N ASP A 88 13.78 6.89 -13.76
CA ASP A 88 12.87 7.65 -14.60
C ASP A 88 12.68 9.06 -14.05
N LYS A 89 12.92 10.06 -14.90
CA LYS A 89 12.81 11.46 -14.47
C LYS A 89 11.36 11.89 -14.53
N LEU A 90 10.85 12.35 -13.39
CA LEU A 90 9.58 13.06 -13.36
C LEU A 90 9.81 14.56 -13.56
N LYS A 91 8.97 15.16 -14.40
CA LYS A 91 8.92 16.59 -14.67
C LYS A 91 7.68 17.19 -14.02
N GLN A 92 7.74 18.48 -13.80
CA GLN A 92 6.57 19.28 -13.44
C GLN A 92 5.44 19.05 -14.45
N GLY A 93 4.22 18.86 -13.93
CA GLY A 93 3.05 18.57 -14.76
C GLY A 93 2.87 17.11 -15.17
N ASP A 94 3.89 16.24 -14.98
CA ASP A 94 3.76 14.81 -15.25
C ASP A 94 2.68 14.18 -14.36
N VAL A 95 2.00 13.20 -14.94
CA VAL A 95 1.00 12.36 -14.29
C VAL A 95 1.57 10.96 -14.14
N VAL A 96 1.67 10.49 -12.90
CA VAL A 96 2.04 9.09 -12.62
C VAL A 96 0.76 8.28 -12.44
N ASN A 97 0.47 7.40 -13.40
CA ASN A 97 -0.60 6.42 -13.32
C ASN A 97 -0.03 5.13 -12.74
N TYR A 98 -0.53 4.67 -11.59
CA TYR A 98 0.02 3.48 -10.95
C TYR A 98 -1.02 2.57 -10.31
N TRP A 99 -0.61 1.33 -10.08
CA TRP A 99 -1.24 0.40 -9.14
C TRP A 99 -0.17 -0.23 -8.24
N MET A 100 -0.60 -0.73 -7.08
CA MET A 100 0.29 -1.37 -6.11
C MET A 100 -0.36 -2.61 -5.52
N ASN A 101 0.45 -3.54 -5.05
CA ASN A 101 0.01 -4.62 -4.18
C ASN A 101 0.93 -4.76 -2.97
N VAL A 102 0.33 -5.23 -1.89
CA VAL A 102 1.00 -5.48 -0.62
C VAL A 102 0.63 -6.89 -0.19
N ASN A 103 1.62 -7.75 0.00
CA ASN A 103 1.38 -9.05 0.59
C ASN A 103 1.51 -8.89 2.08
N ALA A 104 0.38 -8.93 2.80
CA ALA A 104 0.35 -8.86 4.25
C ALA A 104 -0.54 -9.96 4.81
N ASN A 105 -0.23 -10.50 5.99
CA ASN A 105 -1.09 -11.48 6.65
C ASN A 105 -1.45 -12.70 5.76
N ARG A 106 -0.50 -13.16 4.93
CA ARG A 106 -0.68 -14.24 3.93
C ARG A 106 -1.76 -13.97 2.87
N ARG A 107 -2.17 -12.71 2.71
CA ARG A 107 -3.14 -12.26 1.71
C ARG A 107 -2.49 -11.19 0.82
N VAL A 108 -2.93 -11.14 -0.43
CA VAL A 108 -2.56 -10.06 -1.35
C VAL A 108 -3.61 -8.96 -1.21
N TYR A 109 -3.20 -7.79 -0.75
CA TYR A 109 -4.02 -6.60 -0.75
C TYR A 109 -3.62 -5.75 -1.95
N ARG A 110 -4.51 -5.64 -2.92
CA ARG A 110 -4.33 -4.76 -4.06
C ARG A 110 -5.15 -3.50 -3.85
N LYS A 111 -4.58 -2.35 -4.21
CA LYS A 111 -5.39 -1.18 -4.49
C LYS A 111 -5.75 -1.21 -5.97
N ASP A 112 -6.91 -1.78 -6.30
CA ASP A 112 -7.39 -1.95 -7.68
C ASP A 112 -7.74 -0.64 -8.38
N SER A 113 -7.69 0.48 -7.65
CA SER A 113 -7.89 1.82 -8.20
C SER A 113 -6.56 2.38 -8.70
N ILE A 114 -6.49 2.64 -10.01
CA ILE A 114 -5.44 3.48 -10.60
C ILE A 114 -5.46 4.81 -9.86
N LYS A 115 -4.33 5.22 -9.31
CA LYS A 115 -4.21 6.52 -8.65
C LYS A 115 -3.30 7.42 -9.47
N ILE A 116 -3.78 8.63 -9.70
CA ILE A 116 -3.09 9.69 -10.42
C ILE A 116 -2.45 10.63 -9.40
N ILE A 117 -1.16 10.85 -9.53
CA ILE A 117 -0.45 11.91 -8.81
C ILE A 117 0.11 12.86 -9.86
N ARG A 118 -0.26 14.14 -9.75
CA ARG A 118 0.32 15.23 -10.51
C ARG A 118 1.41 15.88 -9.68
N LEU A 119 2.59 16.04 -10.26
CA LEU A 119 3.62 16.89 -9.66
C LEU A 119 3.21 18.35 -9.87
N LEU A 120 2.85 19.00 -8.78
CA LEU A 120 2.54 20.43 -8.72
C LEU A 120 3.81 21.22 -8.45
N ASP A 121 3.76 22.50 -8.80
CA ASP A 121 4.77 23.47 -8.35
C ASP A 121 4.69 23.65 -6.84
N GLU A 122 5.86 23.71 -6.20
CA GLU A 122 5.98 24.15 -4.80
C GLU A 122 5.50 25.60 -4.62
#